data_AF-A0A642C313-F1
#
_entry.id   AF-A0A642C313-F1
#
_cell.length_a   1.000
_cell.length_b   1.000
_cell.length_c   1.000
_cell.angle_alpha   90.00
_cell.angle_beta   90.00
_cell.angle_gamma   90.00
#
_symmetry.space_group_name_H-M   'P 1'
#
loop_
_entity.id
_entity.type
_entity.pdbx_description
1 polymer ?
#
loop_
_entity_poly.entity_id
_entity_poly.type
_entity_poly.pdbx_seq_one_letter_code
_entity_poly.pdbx_strand_id
1 'polypeptide(L)'
;ISWSPDEKSIYLIELNRDQNHAVLCQYDATTGKLLSKLLEETHPKYVEPQHPIVFLPWDSSKFIYQSQRDGYNHLYLCDLTSSLKGEWKSDAAGGKHIEYIPTKQLTEGKWLVGDILGFNAKRKEVIFQGVDGTGSNNFAVNVNTGKCSLPFSFRSITEGEHNGMLSASGSYLIDRYSTPTLPRRIDIVDTKSLKTVNLLTAKDPYEGYEMPTIETGTIKADDGTTDLYYRLTKPADFDPNKKYPVIVYVYGGPHAQLVTGGWLNGSRGWDIYMANKGYIMFTLDNRGSANRGLEFENATFRRLGIEEGKDQVKGIEFLKSLPYIDGNRIGVRGWSFGGHMTTALLLRYPEIFKVGVAGGPVID
;
A
#
# COMPACT_ATOMS: atom_id res chain seq x y z
N ILE A 1 -18.60 -1.21 -9.37
CA ILE A 1 -20.03 -0.89 -9.56
C ILE A 1 -20.53 -0.23 -8.27
N SER A 2 -21.35 0.80 -8.36
CA SER A 2 -21.98 1.51 -7.23
C SER A 2 -23.43 1.85 -7.59
N TRP A 3 -24.30 1.98 -6.59
CA TRP A 3 -25.70 2.33 -6.78
C TRP A 3 -25.96 3.78 -6.38
N SER A 4 -26.89 4.45 -7.07
CA SER A 4 -27.45 5.70 -6.56
C SER A 4 -28.22 5.42 -5.26
N PRO A 5 -28.27 6.36 -4.29
CA PRO A 5 -29.00 6.18 -3.05
C PRO A 5 -30.52 5.96 -3.23
N ASP A 6 -31.08 6.40 -4.36
CA ASP A 6 -32.49 6.21 -4.71
C ASP A 6 -32.75 4.96 -5.56
N GLU A 7 -31.71 4.16 -5.82
CA GLU A 7 -31.75 2.89 -6.55
C GLU A 7 -32.17 3.01 -8.03
N LYS A 8 -32.22 4.22 -8.59
CA LYS A 8 -32.63 4.44 -9.99
C LYS A 8 -31.48 4.39 -10.99
N SER A 9 -30.24 4.46 -10.54
CA SER A 9 -29.06 4.46 -11.41
C SER A 9 -27.96 3.58 -10.87
N ILE A 10 -27.18 3.03 -11.81
CA ILE A 10 -25.96 2.26 -11.54
C ILE A 10 -24.78 3.04 -12.10
N TYR A 11 -23.71 3.12 -11.31
CA TYR A 11 -22.43 3.70 -11.71
C TYR A 11 -21.39 2.60 -11.85
N LEU A 12 -20.59 2.69 -12.90
CA LEU A 12 -19.47 1.78 -13.13
C LEU A 12 -18.32 2.54 -13.78
N ILE A 13 -17.10 2.05 -13.53
CA ILE A 13 -15.90 2.58 -14.15
C ILE A 13 -15.53 1.60 -15.26
N GLU A 14 -15.72 2.00 -16.51
CA GLU A 14 -15.30 1.21 -17.67
C GLU A 14 -13.81 1.41 -17.87
N LEU A 15 -13.08 0.32 -18.11
CA LEU A 15 -11.66 0.34 -18.40
C LEU A 15 -11.45 -0.31 -19.77
N ASN A 16 -10.74 0.37 -20.67
CA ASN A 16 -10.43 -0.19 -21.98
C ASN A 16 -9.46 -1.38 -21.86
N ARG A 17 -9.35 -2.19 -22.91
CA ARG A 17 -8.50 -3.40 -22.91
C ARG A 17 -7.02 -3.10 -22.63
N ASP A 18 -6.53 -1.94 -23.07
CA ASP A 18 -5.14 -1.50 -22.87
C ASP A 18 -4.92 -0.90 -21.47
N GLN A 19 -5.98 -0.83 -20.66
CA GLN A 19 -5.99 -0.35 -19.27
C GLN A 19 -5.38 1.04 -19.10
N ASN A 20 -5.53 1.92 -20.07
CA ASN A 20 -4.96 3.26 -20.07
C ASN A 20 -6.01 4.37 -20.24
N HIS A 21 -7.29 3.99 -20.26
CA HIS A 21 -8.43 4.90 -20.30
C HIS A 21 -9.58 4.34 -19.48
N ALA A 22 -9.87 5.01 -18.36
CA ALA A 22 -10.99 4.73 -17.47
C ALA A 22 -12.10 5.79 -17.65
N VAL A 23 -13.36 5.37 -17.62
CA VAL A 23 -14.54 6.23 -17.75
C VAL A 23 -15.56 5.91 -16.66
N LEU A 24 -15.88 6.88 -15.80
CA LEU A 24 -16.98 6.77 -14.85
C LEU A 24 -18.31 7.06 -15.57
N CYS A 25 -19.12 6.03 -15.74
CA CYS A 25 -20.41 6.07 -16.43
C CYS A 25 -21.58 5.92 -15.45
N GLN A 26 -22.70 6.56 -15.77
CA GLN A 26 -24.00 6.37 -15.11
C GLN A 26 -24.97 5.71 -16.08
N TYR A 27 -25.64 4.65 -15.64
CA TYR A 27 -26.66 3.92 -16.38
C TYR A 27 -28.00 3.95 -15.63
N ASP A 28 -29.09 3.96 -16.37
CA ASP A 28 -30.43 3.79 -15.82
C ASP A 28 -30.64 2.34 -15.36
N ALA A 29 -31.06 2.16 -14.10
CA ALA A 29 -31.15 0.83 -13.50
C ALA A 29 -32.30 -0.03 -14.06
N THR A 30 -33.31 0.58 -14.67
CA THR A 30 -34.50 -0.13 -15.20
C THR A 30 -34.32 -0.54 -16.65
N THR A 31 -33.71 0.35 -17.46
CA THR A 31 -33.60 0.21 -18.91
C THR A 31 -32.21 -0.23 -19.37
N GLY A 32 -31.19 -0.07 -18.52
CA GLY A 32 -29.78 -0.32 -18.88
C GLY A 32 -29.19 0.71 -19.85
N LYS A 33 -29.90 1.83 -20.11
CA LYS A 33 -29.41 2.88 -21.01
C LYS A 33 -28.32 3.71 -20.35
N LEU A 34 -27.24 4.00 -21.07
CA LEU A 34 -26.23 4.98 -20.66
C LEU A 34 -26.88 6.37 -20.54
N LEU A 35 -26.79 6.96 -19.35
CA LEU A 35 -27.33 8.29 -19.06
C LEU A 35 -26.27 9.36 -19.25
N SER A 36 -25.07 9.16 -18.70
CA SER A 36 -24.01 10.16 -18.73
C SER A 36 -22.63 9.54 -18.50
N LYS A 37 -21.60 10.26 -18.95
CA LYS A 37 -20.22 10.11 -18.48
C LYS A 37 -19.93 11.23 -17.50
N LEU A 38 -19.23 10.93 -16.40
CA LEU A 38 -18.99 11.89 -15.32
C LEU A 38 -17.53 12.30 -15.23
N LEU A 39 -16.63 11.35 -15.44
CA LEU A 39 -15.18 11.55 -15.36
C LEU A 39 -14.49 10.60 -16.35
N GLU A 40 -13.39 11.05 -16.94
CA GLU A 40 -12.47 10.19 -17.70
C GLU A 40 -11.05 10.40 -17.18
N GLU A 41 -10.28 9.31 -17.06
CA GLU A 41 -8.86 9.35 -16.67
C GLU A 41 -8.05 8.51 -17.66
N THR A 42 -6.90 9.05 -18.06
CA THR A 42 -5.96 8.40 -18.97
C THR A 42 -4.55 8.51 -18.45
N HIS A 43 -3.72 7.54 -18.78
CA HIS A 43 -2.32 7.58 -18.45
C HIS A 43 -1.49 6.83 -19.50
N PRO A 44 -0.31 7.34 -19.92
CA PRO A 44 0.49 6.69 -20.96
C PRO A 44 0.94 5.25 -20.64
N LYS A 45 0.96 4.90 -19.35
CA LYS A 45 1.25 3.53 -18.87
C LYS A 45 -0.03 2.74 -18.63
N TYR A 46 -0.72 3.00 -17.51
CA TYR A 46 -2.00 2.40 -17.15
C TYR A 46 -2.77 3.27 -16.16
N VAL A 47 -4.08 3.04 -16.04
CA VAL A 47 -5.00 3.56 -15.02
C VAL A 47 -5.67 2.34 -14.37
N GLU A 48 -5.74 2.31 -13.04
CA GLU A 48 -6.23 1.14 -12.29
C GLU A 48 -7.28 1.53 -11.24
N PRO A 49 -8.55 1.74 -11.63
CA PRO A 49 -9.60 2.06 -10.68
C PRO A 49 -9.96 0.84 -9.82
N GLN A 50 -9.72 0.92 -8.51
CA GLN A 50 -9.89 -0.20 -7.58
C GLN A 50 -11.08 -0.04 -6.62
N HIS A 51 -11.67 1.16 -6.53
CA HIS A 51 -12.75 1.45 -5.59
C HIS A 51 -14.01 1.97 -6.30
N PRO A 52 -15.21 1.56 -5.87
CA PRO A 52 -16.44 2.20 -6.31
C PRO A 52 -16.56 3.63 -5.75
N ILE A 53 -17.38 4.46 -6.41
CA ILE A 53 -17.78 5.76 -5.83
C ILE A 53 -18.65 5.54 -4.58
N VAL A 54 -18.56 6.48 -3.63
CA VAL A 54 -19.34 6.42 -2.38
C VAL A 54 -20.10 7.74 -2.16
N PHE A 55 -21.43 7.67 -2.15
CA PHE A 55 -22.28 8.85 -1.93
C PHE A 55 -22.17 9.38 -0.49
N LEU A 56 -22.33 10.70 -0.34
CA LEU A 56 -22.42 11.29 0.99
C LEU A 56 -23.78 10.92 1.62
N PRO A 57 -23.81 10.40 2.86
CA PRO A 57 -25.07 9.96 3.48
C PRO A 57 -26.02 11.13 3.84
N TRP A 58 -25.60 12.38 3.64
CA TRP A 58 -26.41 13.57 3.87
C TRP A 58 -26.67 14.40 2.61
N ASP A 59 -26.12 14.00 1.46
CA ASP A 59 -26.27 14.71 0.20
C ASP A 59 -26.08 13.75 -0.98
N SER A 60 -27.18 13.21 -1.50
CA SER A 60 -27.17 12.27 -2.61
C SER A 60 -26.78 12.89 -3.95
N SER A 61 -26.61 14.23 -4.02
CA SER A 61 -26.08 14.88 -5.22
C SER A 61 -24.55 14.86 -5.26
N LYS A 62 -23.88 14.36 -4.20
CA LYS A 62 -22.41 14.32 -4.13
C LYS A 62 -21.89 12.94 -3.76
N PHE A 63 -20.74 12.59 -4.31
CA PHE A 63 -20.04 11.35 -4.00
C PHE A 63 -18.53 11.56 -3.93
N ILE A 64 -17.83 10.60 -3.31
CA ILE A 64 -16.37 10.52 -3.29
C ILE A 64 -15.91 9.57 -4.38
N TYR A 65 -14.98 10.03 -5.21
CA TYR A 65 -14.19 9.26 -6.16
C TYR A 65 -12.75 9.12 -5.64
N GLN A 66 -12.11 7.98 -5.88
CA GLN A 66 -10.73 7.72 -5.49
C GLN A 66 -9.86 7.65 -6.75
N SER A 67 -8.75 8.39 -6.76
CA SER A 67 -7.87 8.50 -7.92
C SER A 67 -6.42 8.66 -7.52
N GLN A 68 -5.53 8.10 -8.36
CA GLN A 68 -4.07 8.29 -8.30
C GLN A 68 -3.56 9.39 -9.24
N ARG A 69 -4.44 10.24 -9.78
CA ARG A 69 -4.08 11.23 -10.80
C ARG A 69 -3.01 12.24 -10.35
N ASP A 70 -2.89 12.52 -9.06
CA ASP A 70 -1.80 13.37 -8.55
C ASP A 70 -0.51 12.62 -8.19
N GLY A 71 -0.51 11.29 -8.36
CA GLY A 71 0.59 10.38 -8.03
C GLY A 71 0.29 9.45 -6.85
N TYR A 72 -0.71 9.76 -6.01
CA TYR A 72 -1.11 8.94 -4.86
C TYR A 72 -2.64 8.79 -4.83
N ASN A 73 -3.13 7.67 -4.28
CA ASN A 73 -4.59 7.50 -4.19
C ASN A 73 -5.16 8.51 -3.18
N HIS A 74 -6.03 9.41 -3.65
CA HIS A 74 -6.64 10.47 -2.84
C HIS A 74 -8.14 10.58 -3.07
N LEU A 75 -8.83 11.22 -2.12
CA LEU A 75 -10.27 11.43 -2.16
C LEU A 75 -10.62 12.70 -2.94
N TYR A 76 -11.52 12.57 -3.91
CA TYR A 76 -12.08 13.67 -4.68
C TYR A 76 -13.61 13.71 -4.50
N LEU A 77 -14.13 14.84 -4.03
CA LEU A 77 -15.57 15.10 -3.95
C LEU A 77 -16.09 15.51 -5.32
N CYS A 78 -17.09 14.80 -5.83
CA CYS A 78 -17.75 15.07 -7.10
C CYS A 78 -19.20 15.57 -6.88
N ASP A 79 -19.67 16.51 -7.69
CA ASP A 79 -20.98 17.14 -7.55
C ASP A 79 -21.87 16.98 -8.79
N LEU A 80 -23.00 16.27 -8.67
CA LEU A 80 -23.95 16.00 -9.75
C LEU A 80 -24.92 17.17 -10.04
N THR A 81 -24.89 18.25 -9.26
CA THR A 81 -25.86 19.36 -9.42
C THR A 81 -25.60 20.25 -10.64
N SER A 82 -24.42 20.13 -11.25
CA SER A 82 -24.07 20.88 -12.45
C SER A 82 -23.17 20.07 -13.37
N SER A 83 -23.23 20.39 -14.66
CA SER A 83 -22.41 19.78 -15.70
C SER A 83 -21.34 20.74 -16.20
N LEU A 84 -20.17 20.21 -16.50
CA LEU A 84 -19.09 20.90 -17.19
C LEU A 84 -19.05 20.42 -18.66
N LYS A 85 -18.51 21.25 -19.55
CA LYS A 85 -18.30 20.84 -20.96
C LYS A 85 -17.28 19.71 -21.10
N GLY A 86 -16.39 19.57 -20.11
CA GLY A 86 -15.27 18.65 -20.13
C GLY A 86 -14.12 19.18 -20.98
N GLU A 87 -12.94 19.32 -20.37
CA GLU A 87 -11.70 19.65 -21.07
C GLU A 87 -10.58 18.77 -20.49
N TRP A 88 -9.67 18.32 -21.35
CA TRP A 88 -8.52 17.54 -20.92
C TRP A 88 -7.59 18.40 -20.07
N LYS A 89 -7.28 17.92 -18.86
CA LYS A 89 -6.31 18.52 -17.94
C LYS A 89 -5.15 17.55 -17.76
N SER A 90 -3.93 18.09 -17.70
CA SER A 90 -2.74 17.28 -17.39
C SER A 90 -2.67 16.99 -15.90
N ASP A 91 -2.23 15.77 -15.59
CA ASP A 91 -2.09 15.26 -14.23
C ASP A 91 -0.65 15.31 -13.73
N ALA A 92 -0.47 15.46 -12.41
CA ALA A 92 0.87 15.43 -11.81
C ALA A 92 1.54 14.05 -11.96
N ALA A 93 0.74 12.97 -12.06
CA ALA A 93 1.23 11.63 -12.36
C ALA A 93 1.67 11.43 -13.84
N GLY A 94 1.51 12.44 -14.72
CA GLY A 94 1.83 12.35 -16.14
C GLY A 94 0.69 11.84 -17.04
N GLY A 95 -0.48 11.61 -16.45
CA GLY A 95 -1.73 11.30 -17.15
C GLY A 95 -2.49 12.53 -17.62
N LYS A 96 -3.74 12.30 -18.02
CA LYS A 96 -4.72 13.36 -18.26
C LYS A 96 -6.10 12.91 -17.80
N HIS A 97 -6.94 13.85 -17.41
CA HIS A 97 -8.34 13.58 -17.06
C HIS A 97 -9.31 14.59 -17.69
N ILE A 98 -10.58 14.21 -17.77
CA ILE A 98 -11.73 15.08 -18.08
C ILE A 98 -12.72 15.00 -16.93
N GLU A 99 -13.29 16.15 -16.55
CA GLU A 99 -14.36 16.24 -15.56
C GLU A 99 -15.61 16.80 -16.26
N TYR A 100 -16.67 16.00 -16.33
CA TYR A 100 -17.97 16.45 -16.83
C TYR A 100 -18.88 16.97 -15.71
N ILE A 101 -18.40 16.89 -14.47
CA ILE A 101 -19.03 17.42 -13.26
C ILE A 101 -17.94 18.10 -12.39
N PRO A 102 -18.28 19.09 -11.55
CA PRO A 102 -17.31 19.70 -10.65
C PRO A 102 -16.68 18.68 -9.70
N THR A 103 -15.37 18.82 -9.46
CA THR A 103 -14.65 18.04 -8.46
C THR A 103 -13.87 18.94 -7.50
N LYS A 104 -13.62 18.44 -6.28
CA LYS A 104 -12.78 19.08 -5.26
C LYS A 104 -11.92 18.00 -4.58
N GLN A 105 -10.60 18.16 -4.62
CA GLN A 105 -9.69 17.29 -3.87
C GLN A 105 -9.86 17.52 -2.36
N LEU A 106 -10.05 16.44 -1.61
CA LEU A 106 -10.22 16.48 -0.15
C LEU A 106 -8.94 16.10 0.60
N THR A 107 -8.12 15.21 0.03
CA THR A 107 -6.87 14.75 0.63
C THR A 107 -5.72 14.95 -0.35
N GLU A 108 -4.53 15.25 0.17
CA GLU A 108 -3.33 15.50 -0.61
C GLU A 108 -2.07 15.16 0.20
N GLY A 109 -0.97 14.89 -0.49
CA GLY A 109 0.34 14.64 0.12
C GLY A 109 1.02 13.39 -0.42
N LYS A 110 2.25 13.13 0.07
CA LYS A 110 3.08 11.98 -0.32
C LYS A 110 2.75 10.72 0.50
N TRP A 111 1.48 10.38 0.51
CA TRP A 111 0.87 9.23 1.18
C TRP A 111 -0.43 8.94 0.44
N LEU A 112 -0.99 7.74 0.60
CA LEU A 112 -2.21 7.34 -0.10
C LEU A 112 -3.32 6.95 0.87
N VAL A 113 -4.55 7.18 0.44
CA VAL A 113 -5.74 6.62 1.06
C VAL A 113 -5.78 5.13 0.73
N GLY A 114 -5.86 4.29 1.76
CA GLY A 114 -6.11 2.86 1.60
C GLY A 114 -7.60 2.59 1.43
N ASP A 115 -8.37 2.76 2.52
CA ASP A 115 -9.80 2.50 2.55
C ASP A 115 -10.61 3.69 3.09
N ILE A 116 -11.83 3.88 2.55
CA ILE A 116 -12.86 4.70 3.20
C ILE A 116 -13.56 3.81 4.23
N LEU A 117 -13.42 4.15 5.52
CA LEU A 117 -14.02 3.42 6.63
C LEU A 117 -15.48 3.80 6.86
N GLY A 118 -15.88 4.99 6.41
CA GLY A 118 -17.26 5.47 6.47
C GLY A 118 -17.34 6.96 6.74
N PHE A 119 -18.40 7.40 7.42
CA PHE A 119 -18.71 8.81 7.57
C PHE A 119 -19.18 9.18 8.96
N ASN A 120 -18.94 10.44 9.34
CA ASN A 120 -19.67 11.08 10.43
C ASN A 120 -20.64 12.12 9.86
N ALA A 121 -21.93 11.78 9.82
CA ALA A 121 -22.94 12.61 9.14
C ALA A 121 -23.26 13.95 9.83
N LYS A 122 -23.09 14.00 11.16
CA LYS A 122 -23.30 15.23 11.94
C LYS A 122 -22.16 16.22 11.72
N ARG A 123 -20.92 15.73 11.62
CA ARG A 123 -19.72 16.55 11.42
C ARG A 123 -19.35 16.78 9.95
N LYS A 124 -20.01 16.10 9.02
CA LYS A 124 -19.74 16.17 7.57
C LYS A 124 -18.32 15.70 7.24
N GLU A 125 -17.91 14.59 7.86
CA GLU A 125 -16.56 14.03 7.71
C GLU A 125 -16.58 12.68 7.02
N VAL A 126 -15.55 12.43 6.20
CA VAL A 126 -15.18 11.09 5.72
C VAL A 126 -14.09 10.56 6.63
N ILE A 127 -14.23 9.33 7.10
CA ILE A 127 -13.23 8.63 7.90
C ILE A 127 -12.53 7.62 7.00
N PHE A 128 -11.20 7.63 6.98
CA PHE A 128 -10.41 6.84 6.04
C PHE A 128 -9.09 6.38 6.66
N GLN A 129 -8.48 5.36 6.06
CA GLN A 129 -7.13 4.91 6.38
C GLN A 129 -6.11 5.61 5.46
N GLY A 130 -5.08 6.21 6.04
CA GLY A 130 -3.90 6.72 5.32
C GLY A 130 -2.73 5.75 5.45
N VAL A 131 -1.94 5.62 4.39
CA VAL A 131 -0.80 4.71 4.30
C VAL A 131 0.39 5.46 3.68
N ASP A 132 1.57 5.31 4.29
CA ASP A 132 2.84 5.57 3.63
C ASP A 132 3.69 4.30 3.75
N GLY A 133 4.76 4.15 2.97
CA GLY A 133 5.57 2.92 2.95
C GLY A 133 6.14 2.44 4.28
N THR A 134 5.89 3.12 5.40
CA THR A 134 6.30 2.70 6.75
C THR A 134 5.16 2.16 7.61
N GLY A 135 3.90 2.41 7.24
CA GLY A 135 2.74 1.92 8.00
C GLY A 135 1.44 2.64 7.63
N SER A 136 0.44 2.52 8.50
CA SER A 136 -0.90 3.09 8.26
C SER A 136 -1.51 3.69 9.52
N ASN A 137 -2.48 4.59 9.37
CA ASN A 137 -3.25 5.15 10.47
C ASN A 137 -4.64 5.59 9.97
N ASN A 138 -5.54 5.95 10.89
CA ASN A 138 -6.90 6.36 10.58
C ASN A 138 -7.06 7.89 10.75
N PHE A 139 -7.83 8.51 9.85
CA PHE A 139 -8.00 9.95 9.76
C PHE A 139 -9.46 10.32 9.48
N ALA A 140 -9.81 11.58 9.73
CA ALA A 140 -11.03 12.21 9.25
C ALA A 140 -10.70 13.39 8.35
N VAL A 141 -11.49 13.61 7.30
CA VAL A 141 -11.48 14.86 6.52
C VAL A 141 -12.87 15.47 6.49
N ASN A 142 -12.98 16.75 6.82
CA ASN A 142 -14.24 17.47 6.70
C ASN A 142 -14.51 17.84 5.23
N VAL A 143 -15.65 17.40 4.69
CA VAL A 143 -15.98 17.56 3.26
C VAL A 143 -16.14 19.04 2.87
N ASN A 144 -16.72 19.85 3.76
CA ASN A 144 -16.99 21.25 3.47
C ASN A 144 -15.69 22.07 3.46
N THR A 145 -14.83 21.88 4.46
CA THR A 145 -13.62 22.70 4.64
C THR A 145 -12.37 22.10 4.02
N GLY A 146 -12.34 20.79 3.74
CA GLY A 146 -11.13 20.07 3.34
C GLY A 146 -10.14 19.85 4.49
N LYS A 147 -10.49 20.20 5.74
CA LYS A 147 -9.59 20.08 6.88
C LYS A 147 -9.47 18.61 7.32
N CYS A 148 -8.26 18.07 7.24
CA CYS A 148 -7.91 16.78 7.82
C CYS A 148 -7.71 16.87 9.34
N SER A 149 -8.07 15.80 10.05
CA SER A 149 -7.74 15.60 11.46
C SER A 149 -6.27 15.23 11.65
N LEU A 150 -5.83 15.23 12.90
CA LEU A 150 -4.65 14.47 13.28
C LEU A 150 -4.93 12.95 13.13
N PRO A 151 -3.89 12.11 13.02
CA PRO A 151 -4.05 10.66 13.08
C PRO A 151 -4.76 10.25 14.38
N PHE A 152 -5.63 9.25 14.30
CA PHE A 152 -6.44 8.84 15.44
C PHE A 152 -5.60 8.17 16.54
N SER A 153 -4.49 7.53 16.17
CA SER A 153 -3.45 7.10 17.09
C SER A 153 -2.32 8.14 17.11
N PHE A 154 -2.20 8.89 18.21
CA PHE A 154 -1.23 9.99 18.40
C PHE A 154 0.25 9.57 18.48
N ARG A 155 0.59 8.32 18.15
CA ARG A 155 1.97 7.83 18.30
C ARG A 155 2.87 8.18 17.10
N SER A 156 2.28 8.33 15.90
CA SER A 156 2.87 8.89 14.68
C SER A 156 1.81 8.96 13.57
N ILE A 157 2.06 9.67 12.47
CA ILE A 157 1.21 9.61 11.26
C ILE A 157 1.12 8.20 10.67
N THR A 158 2.12 7.33 10.87
CA THR A 158 2.24 6.02 10.22
C THR A 158 2.98 4.95 11.04
N GLU A 159 3.13 5.10 12.37
CA GLU A 159 3.69 4.03 13.18
C GLU A 159 2.67 2.91 13.39
N GLY A 160 3.00 1.72 12.89
CA GLY A 160 2.16 0.54 13.00
C GLY A 160 1.36 0.24 11.73
N GLU A 161 0.65 -0.87 11.77
CA GLU A 161 -0.39 -1.20 10.80
C GLU A 161 -1.73 -1.15 11.50
N HIS A 162 -2.60 -0.24 11.07
CA HIS A 162 -3.91 -0.01 11.63
C HIS A 162 -5.01 -0.56 10.72
N ASN A 163 -6.04 -1.15 11.31
CA ASN A 163 -7.24 -1.60 10.61
C ASN A 163 -8.47 -1.15 11.40
N GLY A 164 -9.15 -0.13 10.87
CA GLY A 164 -10.28 0.51 11.53
C GLY A 164 -11.63 -0.09 11.13
N MET A 165 -12.55 -0.20 12.08
CA MET A 165 -13.95 -0.52 11.85
C MET A 165 -14.83 0.55 12.47
N LEU A 166 -15.52 1.31 11.63
CA LEU A 166 -16.28 2.49 12.05
C LEU A 166 -17.67 2.12 12.57
N SER A 167 -18.07 2.75 13.68
CA SER A 167 -19.46 2.69 14.17
C SER A 167 -20.43 3.35 13.18
N ALA A 168 -21.70 2.95 13.22
CA ALA A 168 -22.72 3.45 12.29
C ALA A 168 -22.89 4.99 12.28
N SER A 169 -22.68 5.66 13.42
CA SER A 169 -22.74 7.12 13.50
C SER A 169 -21.44 7.84 13.10
N GLY A 170 -20.37 7.08 12.89
CA GLY A 170 -19.01 7.59 12.71
C GLY A 170 -18.45 8.29 13.95
N SER A 171 -18.98 8.02 15.14
CA SER A 171 -18.52 8.66 16.39
C SER A 171 -17.37 7.89 17.03
N TYR A 172 -17.40 6.56 16.92
CA TYR A 172 -16.36 5.68 17.44
C TYR A 172 -15.77 4.81 16.33
N LEU A 173 -14.52 4.41 16.50
CA LEU A 173 -13.78 3.48 15.66
C LEU A 173 -13.24 2.35 16.53
N ILE A 174 -13.44 1.09 16.14
CA ILE A 174 -12.62 -0.01 16.66
C ILE A 174 -11.33 -0.01 15.82
N ASP A 175 -10.21 0.34 16.44
CA ASP A 175 -8.91 0.35 15.81
C ASP A 175 -8.12 -0.89 16.24
N ARG A 176 -7.87 -1.78 15.28
CA ARG A 176 -7.05 -2.98 15.46
C ARG A 176 -5.70 -2.71 14.84
N TYR A 177 -4.63 -2.68 15.64
CA TYR A 177 -3.31 -2.39 15.11
C TYR A 177 -2.21 -3.25 15.70
N SER A 178 -1.08 -3.27 15.01
CA SER A 178 0.17 -3.85 15.49
C SER A 178 1.32 -2.89 15.23
N THR A 179 2.40 -3.02 16.01
CA THR A 179 3.66 -2.32 15.79
C THR A 179 4.78 -3.37 15.78
N PRO A 180 6.05 -3.03 15.48
CA PRO A 180 7.11 -4.03 15.41
C PRO A 180 7.25 -4.87 16.68
N THR A 181 6.91 -4.29 17.83
CA THR A 181 7.03 -4.91 19.16
C THR A 181 5.69 -5.19 19.84
N LEU A 182 4.56 -4.89 19.19
CA LEU A 182 3.21 -5.13 19.73
C LEU A 182 2.41 -6.01 18.77
N PRO A 183 2.16 -7.30 19.10
CA PRO A 183 1.52 -8.23 18.17
C PRO A 183 0.12 -7.80 17.75
N ARG A 184 -0.65 -7.30 18.70
CA ARG A 184 -2.00 -6.80 18.47
C ARG A 184 -2.48 -5.93 19.61
N ARG A 185 -3.07 -4.80 19.28
CA ARG A 185 -3.83 -3.96 20.18
C ARG A 185 -5.16 -3.59 19.54
N ILE A 186 -6.20 -3.58 20.36
CA ILE A 186 -7.54 -3.20 19.93
C ILE A 186 -8.04 -2.11 20.88
N ASP A 187 -8.26 -0.92 20.34
CA ASP A 187 -8.76 0.24 21.07
C ASP A 187 -10.11 0.68 20.46
N ILE A 188 -11.06 1.09 21.30
CA ILE A 188 -12.19 1.93 20.84
C ILE A 188 -11.71 3.37 20.89
N VAL A 189 -11.75 4.07 19.76
CA VAL A 189 -11.33 5.46 19.61
C VAL A 189 -12.54 6.35 19.41
N ASP A 190 -12.70 7.39 20.23
CA ASP A 190 -13.63 8.48 19.95
C ASP A 190 -13.06 9.36 18.84
N THR A 191 -13.70 9.39 17.68
CA THR A 191 -13.18 10.03 16.46
C THR A 191 -13.22 11.57 16.49
N LYS A 192 -13.63 12.19 17.60
CA LYS A 192 -13.62 13.65 17.78
C LYS A 192 -12.54 14.07 18.78
N SER A 193 -12.56 13.45 19.96
CA SER A 193 -11.64 13.74 21.05
C SER A 193 -10.35 12.92 20.99
N LEU A 194 -10.33 11.87 20.15
CA LEU A 194 -9.24 10.91 20.00
C LEU A 194 -8.88 10.18 21.31
N LYS A 195 -9.79 10.20 22.28
CA LYS A 195 -9.67 9.41 23.50
C LYS A 195 -9.90 7.93 23.19
N THR A 196 -9.15 7.07 23.85
CA THR A 196 -9.17 5.64 23.60
C THR A 196 -9.57 4.84 24.84
N VAL A 197 -10.26 3.72 24.61
CA VAL A 197 -10.53 2.67 25.60
C VAL A 197 -9.93 1.37 25.08
N ASN A 198 -8.99 0.79 25.83
CA ASN A 198 -8.35 -0.47 25.43
C ASN A 198 -9.28 -1.66 25.65
N LEU A 199 -9.45 -2.49 24.61
CA LEU A 199 -10.17 -3.76 24.68
C LEU A 199 -9.21 -4.95 24.76
N LEU A 200 -8.07 -4.85 24.08
CA LEU A 200 -7.07 -5.91 24.03
C LEU A 200 -5.68 -5.29 23.91
N THR A 201 -4.75 -5.81 24.69
CA THR A 201 -3.32 -5.73 24.43
C THR A 201 -2.81 -7.16 24.44
N ALA A 202 -2.48 -7.71 23.28
CA ALA A 202 -1.99 -9.08 23.18
C ALA A 202 -0.58 -9.17 23.76
N LYS A 203 -0.33 -10.24 24.53
CA LYS A 203 1.03 -10.61 24.93
C LYS A 203 1.83 -11.10 23.72
N ASP A 204 3.14 -10.98 23.79
CA ASP A 204 4.03 -11.59 22.81
C ASP A 204 3.84 -13.12 22.80
N PRO A 205 3.41 -13.73 21.68
CA PRO A 205 3.26 -15.18 21.61
C PRO A 205 4.58 -15.95 21.67
N TYR A 206 5.72 -15.27 21.53
CA TYR A 206 7.06 -15.84 21.59
C TYR A 206 7.77 -15.57 22.94
N GLU A 207 7.04 -15.06 23.95
CA GLU A 207 7.58 -14.93 25.30
C GLU A 207 8.15 -16.28 25.79
N GLY A 208 9.42 -16.26 26.22
CA GLY A 208 10.15 -17.45 26.67
C GLY A 208 10.87 -18.24 25.56
N TYR A 209 10.79 -17.82 24.29
CA TYR A 209 11.59 -18.37 23.20
C TYR A 209 12.81 -17.50 22.89
N GLU A 210 13.88 -18.13 22.41
CA GLU A 210 15.01 -17.41 21.82
C GLU A 210 14.61 -16.89 20.44
N MET A 211 14.44 -15.57 20.36
CA MET A 211 13.99 -14.89 19.15
C MET A 211 15.16 -14.18 18.45
N PRO A 212 15.20 -14.20 17.12
CA PRO A 212 16.17 -13.43 16.36
C PRO A 212 15.91 -11.93 16.48
N THR A 213 16.96 -11.13 16.27
CA THR A 213 16.84 -9.66 16.21
C THR A 213 16.36 -9.25 14.82
N ILE A 214 15.39 -8.34 14.75
CA ILE A 214 14.86 -7.79 13.50
C ILE A 214 15.21 -6.30 13.43
N GLU A 215 15.87 -5.91 12.35
CA GLU A 215 16.23 -4.53 12.05
C GLU A 215 15.62 -4.10 10.72
N THR A 216 15.21 -2.84 10.62
CA THR A 216 14.77 -2.24 9.36
C THR A 216 15.61 -1.02 9.04
N GLY A 217 15.75 -0.72 7.76
CA GLY A 217 16.44 0.48 7.30
C GLY A 217 16.13 0.80 5.86
N THR A 218 16.86 1.76 5.32
CA THR A 218 16.74 2.18 3.92
C THR A 218 18.05 2.08 3.18
N ILE A 219 17.98 1.71 1.91
CA ILE A 219 19.07 1.85 0.94
C ILE A 219 18.55 2.57 -0.31
N LYS A 220 19.45 3.14 -1.11
CA LYS A 220 19.07 3.72 -2.40
C LYS A 220 18.81 2.63 -3.44
N ALA A 221 17.77 2.83 -4.24
CA ALA A 221 17.53 2.06 -5.46
C ALA A 221 18.64 2.32 -6.49
N ASP A 222 18.62 1.56 -7.59
CA ASP A 222 19.62 1.71 -8.66
C ASP A 222 19.57 3.09 -9.37
N ASP A 223 18.45 3.82 -9.24
CA ASP A 223 18.36 5.21 -9.71
C ASP A 223 19.13 6.23 -8.85
N GLY A 224 19.64 5.82 -7.68
CA GLY A 224 20.41 6.66 -6.77
C GLY A 224 19.60 7.67 -5.96
N THR A 225 18.27 7.74 -6.13
CA THR A 225 17.42 8.75 -5.48
C THR A 225 16.34 8.13 -4.61
N THR A 226 15.72 7.04 -5.06
CA THR A 226 14.60 6.37 -4.38
C THR A 226 15.07 5.59 -3.15
N ASP A 227 14.41 5.80 -2.01
CA ASP A 227 14.65 5.00 -0.79
C ASP A 227 13.83 3.70 -0.82
N LEU A 228 14.51 2.57 -0.65
CA LEU A 228 13.96 1.23 -0.54
C LEU A 228 14.04 0.73 0.90
N TYR A 229 12.93 0.26 1.44
CA TYR A 229 12.89 -0.28 2.80
C TYR A 229 13.34 -1.74 2.81
N TYR A 230 14.21 -2.08 3.75
CA TYR A 230 14.63 -3.47 3.99
C TYR A 230 14.32 -3.92 5.42
N ARG A 231 14.21 -5.24 5.57
CA ARG A 231 14.21 -5.96 6.85
C ARG A 231 15.38 -6.94 6.88
N LEU A 232 16.16 -6.90 7.95
CA LEU A 232 17.30 -7.76 8.22
C LEU A 232 17.05 -8.52 9.53
N THR A 233 16.95 -9.85 9.48
CA THR A 233 16.76 -10.69 10.67
C THR A 233 18.04 -11.46 10.97
N LYS A 234 18.58 -11.28 12.18
CA LYS A 234 19.84 -11.87 12.65
C LYS A 234 19.58 -12.97 13.67
N PRO A 235 20.37 -14.06 13.71
CA PRO A 235 20.25 -15.10 14.72
C PRO A 235 20.22 -14.56 16.15
N ALA A 236 19.52 -15.24 17.07
CA ALA A 236 19.46 -14.83 18.48
C ALA A 236 20.86 -14.79 19.14
N ASP A 237 21.76 -15.68 18.74
CA ASP A 237 23.15 -15.80 19.19
C ASP A 237 24.15 -15.09 18.27
N PHE A 238 23.71 -14.03 17.57
CA PHE A 238 24.52 -13.31 16.59
C PHE A 238 25.86 -12.82 17.16
N ASP A 239 26.95 -13.15 16.45
CA ASP A 239 28.31 -12.71 16.74
C ASP A 239 28.86 -11.96 15.52
N PRO A 240 29.13 -10.65 15.61
CA PRO A 240 29.61 -9.85 14.49
C PRO A 240 30.98 -10.29 13.94
N ASN A 241 31.71 -11.15 14.66
CA ASN A 241 33.01 -11.68 14.21
C ASN A 241 32.86 -12.97 13.39
N LYS A 242 31.66 -13.55 13.28
CA LYS A 242 31.37 -14.73 12.44
C LYS A 242 30.86 -14.33 11.06
N LYS A 243 31.02 -15.25 10.11
CA LYS A 243 30.51 -15.12 8.74
C LYS A 243 29.25 -15.98 8.54
N TYR A 244 28.13 -15.33 8.25
CA TYR A 244 26.83 -15.97 8.10
C TYR A 244 26.41 -16.11 6.63
N PRO A 245 25.81 -17.25 6.24
CA PRO A 245 25.10 -17.36 4.97
C PRO A 245 23.83 -16.50 4.98
N VAL A 246 23.38 -16.05 3.81
CA VAL A 246 22.20 -15.20 3.65
C VAL A 246 21.12 -15.93 2.86
N ILE A 247 19.86 -15.73 3.24
CA ILE A 247 18.71 -16.06 2.40
C ILE A 247 17.90 -14.79 2.17
N VAL A 248 17.80 -14.39 0.90
CA VAL A 248 16.90 -13.32 0.46
C VAL A 248 15.50 -13.88 0.29
N TYR A 249 14.53 -13.34 1.00
CA TYR A 249 13.11 -13.56 0.72
C TYR A 249 12.60 -12.42 -0.16
N VAL A 250 12.18 -12.76 -1.38
CA VAL A 250 11.70 -11.79 -2.39
C VAL A 250 10.25 -12.08 -2.77
N TYR A 251 9.44 -11.02 -2.84
CA TYR A 251 8.21 -11.01 -3.63
C TYR A 251 8.40 -10.05 -4.79
N GLY A 252 8.45 -8.74 -4.52
CA GLY A 252 8.89 -7.71 -5.46
C GLY A 252 7.90 -7.32 -6.56
N GLY A 253 6.72 -7.95 -6.62
CA GLY A 253 5.66 -7.61 -7.56
C GLY A 253 4.70 -6.53 -7.03
N PRO A 254 3.85 -5.98 -7.92
CA PRO A 254 2.84 -4.98 -7.55
C PRO A 254 1.80 -5.52 -6.58
N HIS A 255 1.05 -4.61 -5.95
CA HIS A 255 0.00 -4.91 -4.95
C HIS A 255 0.47 -5.62 -3.67
N ALA A 256 1.79 -5.64 -3.42
CA ALA A 256 2.34 -6.21 -2.21
C ALA A 256 3.44 -5.33 -1.60
N GLN A 257 3.55 -5.40 -0.28
CA GLN A 257 4.61 -4.80 0.53
C GLN A 257 5.00 -5.83 1.59
N LEU A 258 6.29 -6.12 1.74
CA LEU A 258 6.78 -7.11 2.69
C LEU A 258 7.37 -6.51 3.96
N VAL A 259 7.97 -5.33 3.86
CA VAL A 259 8.61 -4.60 4.97
C VAL A 259 7.61 -3.56 5.45
N THR A 260 7.05 -3.79 6.63
CA THR A 260 5.95 -2.98 7.15
C THR A 260 6.22 -2.45 8.56
N GLY A 261 5.38 -1.52 9.02
CA GLY A 261 5.38 -1.02 10.39
C GLY A 261 4.67 -1.94 11.39
N GLY A 262 4.10 -3.05 10.94
CA GLY A 262 3.34 -3.98 11.78
C GLY A 262 4.20 -4.92 12.62
N TRP A 263 3.55 -5.91 13.23
CA TRP A 263 4.19 -6.95 14.05
C TRP A 263 5.43 -7.56 13.36
N LEU A 264 6.57 -7.53 14.07
CA LEU A 264 7.87 -8.01 13.57
C LEU A 264 8.27 -7.45 12.20
N ASN A 265 7.79 -6.25 11.87
CA ASN A 265 7.97 -5.59 10.57
C ASN A 265 7.55 -6.44 9.37
N GLY A 266 6.58 -7.34 9.53
CA GLY A 266 6.12 -8.26 8.48
C GLY A 266 6.97 -9.54 8.34
N SER A 267 7.86 -9.82 9.30
CA SER A 267 8.65 -11.06 9.32
C SER A 267 7.76 -12.30 9.40
N ARG A 268 8.06 -13.32 8.59
CA ARG A 268 7.27 -14.56 8.51
C ARG A 268 7.89 -15.63 9.40
N GLY A 269 7.09 -16.63 9.79
CA GLY A 269 7.57 -17.72 10.64
C GLY A 269 8.81 -18.46 10.10
N TRP A 270 8.93 -18.59 8.76
CA TRP A 270 10.11 -19.21 8.16
C TRP A 270 11.37 -18.34 8.25
N ASP A 271 11.21 -17.01 8.23
CA ASP A 271 12.32 -16.07 8.39
C ASP A 271 12.91 -16.21 9.80
N ILE A 272 12.03 -16.26 10.81
CA ILE A 272 12.39 -16.50 12.21
C ILE A 272 13.07 -17.86 12.38
N TYR A 273 12.48 -18.91 11.80
CA TYR A 273 13.02 -20.27 11.86
C TYR A 273 14.43 -20.37 11.28
N MET A 274 14.67 -19.81 10.09
CA MET A 274 15.96 -19.86 9.43
C MET A 274 17.00 -18.97 10.10
N ALA A 275 16.59 -17.83 10.67
CA ALA A 275 17.48 -17.02 11.48
C ALA A 275 18.03 -17.80 12.69
N ASN A 276 17.16 -18.52 13.40
CA ASN A 276 17.58 -19.42 14.49
C ASN A 276 18.32 -20.69 14.02
N LYS A 277 18.43 -20.93 12.71
CA LYS A 277 19.33 -21.94 12.11
C LYS A 277 20.68 -21.36 11.67
N GLY A 278 20.97 -20.10 12.00
CA GLY A 278 22.25 -19.46 11.69
C GLY A 278 22.31 -18.83 10.30
N TYR A 279 21.17 -18.49 9.70
CA TYR A 279 21.12 -17.72 8.45
C TYR A 279 20.77 -16.26 8.73
N ILE A 280 21.35 -15.33 7.98
CA ILE A 280 20.82 -13.97 7.92
C ILE A 280 19.65 -13.97 6.94
N MET A 281 18.49 -13.50 7.39
CA MET A 281 17.35 -13.29 6.48
C MET A 281 17.31 -11.85 6.04
N PHE A 282 17.10 -11.63 4.74
CA PHE A 282 16.99 -10.30 4.17
C PHE A 282 15.76 -10.20 3.27
N THR A 283 15.03 -9.09 3.38
CA THR A 283 13.88 -8.74 2.54
C THR A 283 13.98 -7.28 2.18
N LEU A 284 13.71 -6.94 0.91
CA LEU A 284 13.77 -5.58 0.38
C LEU A 284 12.54 -5.35 -0.49
N ASP A 285 11.79 -4.28 -0.21
CA ASP A 285 10.71 -3.80 -1.07
C ASP A 285 11.29 -2.89 -2.16
N ASN A 286 11.47 -3.45 -3.36
CA ASN A 286 11.98 -2.76 -4.55
C ASN A 286 10.93 -1.84 -5.20
N ARG A 287 11.37 -0.97 -6.13
CA ARG A 287 10.44 -0.24 -7.03
C ARG A 287 9.51 -1.23 -7.74
N GLY A 288 8.23 -0.88 -7.86
CA GLY A 288 7.17 -1.80 -8.27
C GLY A 288 6.30 -2.34 -7.13
N SER A 289 6.79 -2.34 -5.88
CA SER A 289 5.97 -2.72 -4.71
C SER A 289 4.95 -1.64 -4.32
N ALA A 290 3.95 -2.02 -3.53
CA ALA A 290 2.80 -1.19 -3.19
C ALA A 290 3.10 -0.12 -2.11
N ASN A 291 2.11 0.72 -1.82
CA ASN A 291 2.10 1.69 -0.72
C ASN A 291 3.12 2.84 -0.82
N ARG A 292 3.61 3.14 -2.03
CA ARG A 292 4.64 4.16 -2.30
C ARG A 292 4.28 5.16 -3.40
N GLY A 293 3.04 5.12 -3.90
CA GLY A 293 2.56 5.97 -4.99
C GLY A 293 2.84 5.39 -6.38
N LEU A 294 2.15 5.94 -7.38
CA LEU A 294 2.09 5.41 -8.74
C LEU A 294 3.44 5.47 -9.46
N GLU A 295 4.25 6.52 -9.24
CA GLU A 295 5.58 6.64 -9.86
C GLU A 295 6.53 5.53 -9.41
N PHE A 296 6.47 5.18 -8.12
CA PHE A 296 7.27 4.09 -7.56
C PHE A 296 6.83 2.73 -8.11
N GLU A 297 5.52 2.51 -8.23
CA GLU A 297 4.93 1.27 -8.73
C GLU A 297 5.18 1.08 -10.25
N ASN A 298 4.90 2.11 -11.04
CA ASN A 298 4.92 2.02 -12.51
C ASN A 298 6.34 2.09 -13.11
N ALA A 299 7.38 2.12 -12.29
CA ALA A 299 8.79 2.05 -12.69
C ALA A 299 9.11 0.77 -13.49
N THR A 300 8.32 -0.29 -13.30
CA THR A 300 8.50 -1.61 -13.92
C THR A 300 7.71 -1.80 -15.22
N PHE A 301 6.97 -0.77 -15.67
CA PHE A 301 6.06 -0.86 -16.81
C PHE A 301 6.73 -1.43 -18.08
N ARG A 302 6.10 -2.46 -18.66
CA ARG A 302 6.57 -3.24 -19.83
C ARG A 302 7.91 -3.97 -19.63
N ARG A 303 8.46 -4.01 -18.41
CA ARG A 303 9.76 -4.61 -18.09
C ARG A 303 9.74 -5.28 -16.69
N LEU A 304 8.67 -6.03 -16.40
CA LEU A 304 8.54 -6.76 -15.13
C LEU A 304 9.75 -7.70 -14.91
N GLY A 305 10.24 -7.69 -13.68
CA GLY A 305 11.41 -8.41 -13.20
C GLY A 305 12.77 -7.77 -13.50
N ILE A 306 12.83 -6.66 -14.25
CA ILE A 306 14.10 -6.02 -14.63
C ILE A 306 14.56 -5.01 -13.59
N GLU A 307 13.77 -3.97 -13.33
CA GLU A 307 14.14 -2.93 -12.36
C GLU A 307 14.09 -3.49 -10.93
N GLU A 308 13.16 -4.40 -10.67
CA GLU A 308 13.08 -5.19 -9.45
C GLU A 308 14.40 -5.95 -9.21
N GLY A 309 14.96 -6.58 -10.25
CA GLY A 309 16.21 -7.33 -10.16
C GLY A 309 17.41 -6.45 -9.80
N LYS A 310 17.51 -5.27 -10.42
CA LYS A 310 18.58 -4.30 -10.12
C LYS A 310 18.51 -3.81 -8.67
N ASP A 311 17.31 -3.50 -8.19
CA ASP A 311 17.10 -3.05 -6.82
C ASP A 311 17.46 -4.16 -5.80
N GLN A 312 17.14 -5.42 -6.10
CA GLN A 312 17.59 -6.55 -5.27
C GLN A 312 19.12 -6.69 -5.26
N VAL A 313 19.80 -6.43 -6.39
CA VAL A 313 21.27 -6.39 -6.43
C VAL A 313 21.84 -5.28 -5.56
N LYS A 314 21.20 -4.10 -5.48
CA LYS A 314 21.58 -3.06 -4.50
C LYS A 314 21.45 -3.54 -3.05
N GLY A 315 20.42 -4.33 -2.75
CA GLY A 315 20.30 -5.05 -1.48
C GLY A 315 21.51 -5.97 -1.22
N ILE A 316 21.97 -6.71 -2.23
CA ILE A 316 23.15 -7.57 -2.11
C ILE A 316 24.45 -6.77 -1.95
N GLU A 317 24.63 -5.66 -2.66
CA GLU A 317 25.78 -4.77 -2.50
C GLU A 317 25.87 -4.26 -1.06
N PHE A 318 24.74 -3.82 -0.50
CA PHE A 318 24.62 -3.45 0.91
C PHE A 318 25.01 -4.62 1.83
N LEU A 319 24.45 -5.81 1.63
CA LEU A 319 24.78 -6.98 2.45
C LEU A 319 26.28 -7.32 2.39
N LYS A 320 26.90 -7.27 1.21
CA LYS A 320 28.35 -7.55 1.04
C LYS A 320 29.24 -6.52 1.73
N SER A 321 28.73 -5.32 2.01
CA SER A 321 29.46 -4.30 2.79
C SER A 321 29.52 -4.63 4.29
N LEU A 322 28.66 -5.53 4.78
CA LEU A 322 28.59 -5.89 6.19
C LEU A 322 29.66 -6.95 6.53
N PRO A 323 30.49 -6.76 7.56
CA PRO A 323 31.66 -7.60 7.83
C PRO A 323 31.29 -9.02 8.27
N TYR A 324 30.06 -9.28 8.71
CA TYR A 324 29.58 -10.59 9.14
C TYR A 324 28.86 -11.39 8.04
N ILE A 325 28.74 -10.84 6.82
CA ILE A 325 28.11 -11.54 5.70
C ILE A 325 29.14 -12.38 4.93
N ASP A 326 28.78 -13.63 4.66
CA ASP A 326 29.50 -14.49 3.73
C ASP A 326 28.95 -14.28 2.31
N GLY A 327 29.62 -13.43 1.54
CA GLY A 327 29.24 -13.09 0.18
C GLY A 327 29.22 -14.26 -0.82
N ASN A 328 29.79 -15.42 -0.46
CA ASN A 328 29.83 -16.63 -1.29
C ASN A 328 28.69 -17.62 -0.96
N ARG A 329 27.83 -17.30 0.03
CA ARG A 329 26.71 -18.15 0.46
C ARG A 329 25.41 -17.34 0.54
N ILE A 330 24.98 -16.80 -0.60
CA ILE A 330 23.72 -16.07 -0.73
C ILE A 330 22.73 -16.94 -1.51
N GLY A 331 21.60 -17.27 -0.88
CA GLY A 331 20.45 -17.92 -1.52
C GLY A 331 19.28 -16.95 -1.68
N VAL A 332 18.31 -17.31 -2.52
CA VAL A 332 17.09 -16.52 -2.75
C VAL A 332 15.85 -17.40 -2.80
N ARG A 333 14.72 -16.92 -2.31
CA ARG A 333 13.44 -17.65 -2.41
C ARG A 333 12.25 -16.71 -2.54
N GLY A 334 11.19 -17.21 -3.17
CA GLY A 334 9.95 -16.48 -3.34
C GLY A 334 8.84 -17.36 -3.92
N TRP A 335 7.60 -16.86 -3.87
CA TRP A 335 6.41 -17.54 -4.38
C TRP A 335 5.62 -16.62 -5.33
N SER A 336 4.97 -17.18 -6.35
CA SER A 336 4.23 -16.41 -7.37
C SER A 336 5.16 -15.46 -8.13
N PHE A 337 4.93 -14.14 -8.09
CA PHE A 337 5.88 -13.15 -8.60
C PHE A 337 7.26 -13.27 -7.94
N GLY A 338 7.32 -13.61 -6.65
CA GLY A 338 8.58 -13.92 -5.98
C GLY A 338 9.28 -15.15 -6.55
N GLY A 339 8.52 -16.10 -7.09
CA GLY A 339 9.05 -17.25 -7.83
C GLY A 339 9.66 -16.83 -9.16
N HIS A 340 8.97 -15.96 -9.92
CA HIS A 340 9.51 -15.31 -11.11
C HIS A 340 10.83 -14.60 -10.78
N MET A 341 10.84 -13.76 -9.74
CA MET A 341 12.03 -13.05 -9.27
C MET A 341 13.16 -14.00 -8.88
N THR A 342 12.86 -15.07 -8.14
CA THR A 342 13.86 -16.07 -7.74
C THR A 342 14.54 -16.70 -8.97
N THR A 343 13.75 -17.12 -9.96
CA THR A 343 14.27 -17.69 -11.21
C THR A 343 15.06 -16.65 -12.01
N ALA A 344 14.52 -15.44 -12.16
CA ALA A 344 15.15 -14.36 -12.90
C ALA A 344 16.49 -13.93 -12.27
N LEU A 345 16.57 -13.84 -10.95
CA LEU A 345 17.80 -13.49 -10.22
C LEU A 345 18.89 -14.56 -10.40
N LEU A 346 18.54 -15.84 -10.35
CA LEU A 346 19.48 -16.93 -10.63
C LEU A 346 20.01 -16.90 -12.06
N LEU A 347 19.16 -16.57 -13.04
CA LEU A 347 19.54 -16.58 -14.46
C LEU A 347 20.30 -15.32 -14.89
N ARG A 348 19.96 -14.15 -14.33
CA ARG A 348 20.56 -12.86 -14.70
C ARG A 348 21.81 -12.52 -13.89
N TYR A 349 21.93 -13.05 -12.67
CA TYR A 349 23.05 -12.81 -11.76
C TYR A 349 23.59 -14.12 -11.15
N PRO A 350 24.00 -15.11 -11.98
CA PRO A 350 24.42 -16.43 -11.53
C PRO A 350 25.66 -16.41 -10.62
N GLU A 351 26.47 -15.36 -10.69
CA GLU A 351 27.63 -15.13 -9.83
C GLU A 351 27.27 -14.64 -8.41
N ILE A 352 26.03 -14.21 -8.19
CA ILE A 352 25.55 -13.70 -6.90
C ILE A 352 24.82 -14.78 -6.11
N PHE A 353 23.84 -15.45 -6.73
CA PHE A 353 22.91 -16.34 -6.03
C PHE A 353 23.30 -17.81 -6.22
N LYS A 354 23.66 -18.48 -5.13
CA LYS A 354 24.18 -19.86 -5.14
C LYS A 354 23.08 -20.92 -5.24
N VAL A 355 21.93 -20.64 -4.62
CA VAL A 355 20.78 -21.56 -4.56
C VAL A 355 19.51 -20.72 -4.61
N GLY A 356 18.47 -21.21 -5.28
CA GLY A 356 17.15 -20.60 -5.15
C GLY A 356 16.00 -21.59 -5.09
N VAL A 357 14.92 -21.16 -4.43
CA VAL A 357 13.67 -21.94 -4.28
C VAL A 357 12.51 -21.10 -4.82
N ALA A 358 12.10 -21.39 -6.06
CA ALA A 358 11.02 -20.71 -6.76
C ALA A 358 9.71 -21.51 -6.65
N GLY A 359 8.72 -20.98 -5.95
CA GLY A 359 7.41 -21.61 -5.81
C GLY A 359 6.35 -20.99 -6.72
N GLY A 360 5.62 -21.82 -7.48
CA GLY A 360 4.59 -21.36 -8.43
C GLY A 360 4.98 -20.16 -9.30
N PRO A 361 6.17 -20.17 -9.94
CA PRO A 361 6.67 -19.00 -10.67
C PRO A 361 5.89 -18.74 -11.96
N VAL A 362 5.76 -17.46 -12.34
CA VAL A 362 5.47 -17.06 -13.72
C VAL A 362 6.78 -17.15 -14.52
N ILE A 363 6.77 -17.87 -15.64
CA ILE A 363 7.96 -18.09 -16.48
C ILE A 363 7.85 -17.35 -17.82
N ASP A 364 6.67 -17.34 -18.43
CA ASP A 364 6.34 -16.65 -19.69
C ASP A 364 4.97 -15.96 -19.53
#